data_AF-A0AA91THH2-F1
#
_entry.id   AF-A0AA91THH2-F1
#
_cell.length_a   1.000
_cell.length_b   1.000
_cell.length_c   1.000
_cell.angle_alpha   90.00
_cell.angle_beta   90.00
_cell.angle_gamma   90.00
#
_symmetry.space_group_name_H-M   'P 1'
#
loop_
_entity.id
_entity.type
_entity.pdbx_description
1 polymer ?
#
loop_
_entity_poly.entity_id
_entity_poly.type
_entity_poly.pdbx_seq_one_letter_code
_entity_poly.pdbx_strand_id
1 'polypeptide(L)'
;MKHVKVILFAALAIIASACTDEVSDSMNSEISMDKSLVLKRNPNLPISHSKFYVPKNDVTRSSVINGNSEALLGCGYKLLGGTYVMGDFANFSAYPVVNLKALQDYDAAYVSATHLNTSDRKVVTFADFDRYQYNSTVTKKVSSGFSLNFKVFSLGHKKATTETFKTIIDNSNDATFGELSLYFISNQYSLQNSAAARSLYARKFIEKSFIKNLYNSTISSNLKNYGEFVVTGYLTGGKAYASYAGCNSTAKTTEGKEKGLEKSINASVTYKGATGSGELGFTSSNQSSSTTEFKSTDTFVQIKTFGGIQDGDAVVKTCALSDLNVDLSSWFNSLNDDKTHTIIDVTDNSLLPLSDFVLEKNFKQRFDDTTNGVLATYNEFVIPYMETARVMVRSTSAYEPLYDVCPVLVTRQGDRIIFKTSQVKTDDELRKNSNAEQFDLKHQAILEQTDKLFSVEIGLEPNKKARLNPMLRNPLCIEVVDFDKSEYYRYYNASNSVEYVYNPKKKVAFSYYVDEDEDEGDIAEVYGISSWVDSLPEKKIAIGTLANYYTIIGL
;
A
#
# COMPACT_ATOMS: atom_id res chain seq x y z
N MET A 1 -56.12 -16.69 11.96
CA MET A 1 -56.16 -16.70 10.48
C MET A 1 -54.73 -16.63 9.97
N LYS A 2 -54.35 -17.65 9.19
CA LYS A 2 -53.32 -17.74 8.14
C LYS A 2 -52.13 -16.74 8.15
N HIS A 3 -50.93 -17.33 8.24
CA HIS A 3 -49.67 -17.06 7.53
C HIS A 3 -49.39 -15.66 6.97
N VAL A 4 -48.18 -15.14 7.24
CA VAL A 4 -47.13 -14.79 6.24
C VAL A 4 -45.95 -14.08 6.93
N LYS A 5 -44.71 -14.47 6.55
CA LYS A 5 -43.37 -13.93 6.86
C LYS A 5 -42.68 -14.33 8.18
N VAL A 6 -42.20 -15.58 8.21
CA VAL A 6 -40.91 -15.93 8.81
C VAL A 6 -40.05 -16.50 7.68
N ILE A 7 -39.05 -15.75 7.23
CA ILE A 7 -37.82 -16.13 6.49
C ILE A 7 -37.15 -14.79 6.19
N LEU A 8 -36.21 -14.36 7.04
CA LEU A 8 -35.05 -13.54 6.67
C LEU A 8 -34.09 -13.34 7.86
N PHE A 9 -33.70 -14.39 8.58
CA PHE A 9 -32.71 -14.24 9.67
C PHE A 9 -31.81 -15.46 9.92
N ALA A 10 -31.64 -16.35 8.93
CA ALA A 10 -30.80 -17.53 9.07
C ALA A 10 -29.95 -17.82 7.81
N ALA A 11 -29.33 -16.79 7.22
CA ALA A 11 -28.45 -16.96 6.05
C ALA A 11 -27.15 -16.13 6.09
N LEU A 12 -26.72 -15.63 7.26
CA LEU A 12 -25.50 -14.80 7.35
C LEU A 12 -24.57 -15.13 8.54
N ALA A 13 -24.59 -16.37 9.03
CA ALA A 13 -23.74 -16.78 10.16
C ALA A 13 -23.09 -18.18 10.01
N ILE A 14 -22.78 -18.62 8.79
CA ILE A 14 -21.93 -19.81 8.56
C ILE A 14 -21.02 -19.58 7.35
N ILE A 15 -19.99 -18.73 7.51
CA ILE A 15 -18.73 -18.81 6.73
C ILE A 15 -17.60 -18.38 7.68
N ALA A 16 -17.37 -19.15 8.75
CA ALA A 16 -16.22 -18.99 9.62
C ALA A 16 -16.00 -20.25 10.49
N SER A 17 -15.90 -21.43 9.86
CA SER A 17 -15.29 -22.64 10.45
C SER A 17 -15.53 -23.86 9.56
N ALA A 18 -14.64 -24.11 8.58
CA ALA A 18 -14.41 -25.44 8.02
C ALA A 18 -13.15 -25.44 7.16
N CYS A 19 -12.01 -25.68 7.82
CA CYS A 19 -10.89 -26.50 7.33
C CYS A 19 -9.93 -26.61 8.52
N THR A 20 -10.38 -27.31 9.56
CA THR A 20 -9.49 -28.04 10.45
C THR A 20 -9.11 -29.33 9.75
N ASP A 21 -7.81 -29.61 9.70
CA ASP A 21 -7.25 -30.86 9.21
C ASP A 21 -7.83 -32.04 10.01
N GLU A 22 -8.57 -32.92 9.35
CA GLU A 22 -8.78 -34.28 9.83
C GLU A 22 -8.24 -35.25 8.77
N VAL A 23 -7.12 -35.86 9.14
CA VAL A 23 -6.52 -37.00 8.45
C VAL A 23 -7.47 -38.18 8.59
N SER A 24 -8.12 -38.60 7.51
CA SER A 24 -8.80 -39.89 7.43
C SER A 24 -7.94 -40.86 6.63
N ASP A 25 -7.27 -41.77 7.33
CA ASP A 25 -6.71 -42.99 6.75
C ASP A 25 -7.87 -43.92 6.33
N SER A 26 -8.02 -44.16 5.03
CA SER A 26 -8.67 -45.37 4.53
C SER A 26 -8.10 -45.76 3.17
N MET A 27 -7.62 -47.00 3.11
CA MET A 27 -6.77 -47.58 2.09
C MET A 27 -7.38 -47.70 0.68
N ASN A 28 -6.48 -47.62 -0.30
CA ASN A 28 -6.44 -48.33 -1.58
C ASN A 28 -7.68 -48.31 -2.48
N SER A 29 -7.67 -47.36 -3.40
CA SER A 29 -7.74 -47.72 -4.81
C SER A 29 -6.58 -47.03 -5.53
N GLU A 30 -5.61 -47.82 -5.99
CA GLU A 30 -4.61 -47.35 -6.95
C GLU A 30 -5.34 -47.00 -8.26
N ILE A 31 -5.82 -45.76 -8.35
CA ILE A 31 -5.97 -45.11 -9.64
C ILE A 31 -4.54 -44.70 -10.01
N SER A 32 -3.92 -45.50 -10.86
CA SER A 32 -2.72 -45.14 -11.61
C SER A 32 -2.97 -43.81 -12.33
N MET A 33 -2.70 -42.67 -11.67
CA MET A 33 -2.60 -41.38 -12.31
C MET A 33 -1.27 -41.31 -13.03
N ASP A 34 -1.39 -41.12 -14.34
CA ASP A 34 -0.35 -41.20 -15.33
C ASP A 34 0.85 -40.27 -15.03
N LYS A 35 2.05 -40.86 -14.96
CA LYS A 35 3.32 -40.13 -14.79
C LYS A 35 3.64 -39.21 -15.99
N SER A 36 2.83 -39.20 -17.05
CA SER A 36 3.07 -38.50 -18.32
C SER A 36 2.65 -37.02 -18.37
N LEU A 37 1.81 -36.53 -17.46
CA LEU A 37 1.21 -35.18 -17.55
C LEU A 37 1.87 -34.12 -16.67
N VAL A 38 3.00 -34.39 -16.02
CA VAL A 38 3.65 -33.42 -15.13
C VAL A 38 5.11 -33.31 -15.48
N LEU A 39 5.57 -32.08 -15.68
CA LEU A 39 6.99 -31.75 -15.68
C LEU A 39 7.36 -31.26 -14.27
N LYS A 40 8.28 -31.96 -13.59
CA LYS A 40 8.70 -31.59 -12.24
C LYS A 40 9.75 -30.49 -12.27
N ARG A 41 9.72 -29.61 -11.26
CA ARG A 41 10.81 -28.67 -10.99
C ARG A 41 12.13 -29.41 -10.80
N ASN A 42 13.20 -28.91 -11.40
CA ASN A 42 14.55 -29.38 -11.17
C ASN A 42 14.91 -29.14 -9.69
N PRO A 43 15.22 -30.20 -8.92
CA PRO A 43 15.46 -30.10 -7.47
C PRO A 43 16.75 -29.34 -7.13
N ASN A 44 17.62 -29.09 -8.11
CA ASN A 44 18.86 -28.33 -7.91
C ASN A 44 18.67 -26.82 -8.00
N LEU A 45 17.50 -26.34 -8.45
CA LEU A 45 17.24 -24.90 -8.47
C LEU A 45 17.10 -24.36 -7.03
N PRO A 46 17.62 -23.15 -6.76
CA PRO A 46 17.48 -22.54 -5.45
C PRO A 46 16.01 -22.27 -5.09
N ILE A 47 15.76 -22.17 -3.78
CA ILE A 47 14.49 -21.72 -3.21
C ILE A 47 14.73 -20.33 -2.64
N SER A 48 13.98 -19.35 -3.13
CA SER A 48 14.09 -17.96 -2.68
C SER A 48 13.27 -17.74 -1.41
N HIS A 49 13.86 -17.04 -0.44
CA HIS A 49 13.19 -16.60 0.77
C HIS A 49 13.06 -15.08 0.77
N SER A 50 11.97 -14.56 1.34
CA SER A 50 11.78 -13.12 1.41
C SER A 50 12.69 -12.52 2.48
N LYS A 51 13.56 -11.59 2.09
CA LYS A 51 14.48 -10.89 2.99
C LYS A 51 14.44 -9.40 2.74
N PHE A 52 13.95 -8.66 3.72
CA PHE A 52 14.01 -7.20 3.68
C PHE A 52 15.43 -6.74 4.03
N TYR A 53 16.05 -6.03 3.11
CA TYR A 53 17.33 -5.36 3.32
C TYR A 53 17.11 -4.05 4.09
N VAL A 54 17.73 -3.96 5.26
CA VAL A 54 17.83 -2.74 6.05
C VAL A 54 19.13 -2.03 5.65
N PRO A 55 19.06 -0.85 5.02
CA PRO A 55 20.26 -0.07 4.72
C PRO A 55 21.03 0.24 6.01
N LYS A 56 22.34 0.02 5.99
CA LYS A 56 23.22 0.51 7.05
C LYS A 56 23.28 2.03 6.92
N ASN A 57 22.41 2.72 7.64
CA ASN A 57 22.54 4.15 7.79
C ASN A 57 23.70 4.42 8.78
N ASP A 58 24.76 5.10 8.34
CA ASP A 58 25.78 5.74 9.23
C ASP A 58 25.19 6.92 10.05
N VAL A 59 23.86 6.93 10.20
CA VAL A 59 23.13 7.89 11.02
C VAL A 59 23.21 7.37 12.46
N THR A 60 24.30 7.75 13.12
CA THR A 60 24.38 7.71 14.59
C THR A 60 23.12 8.35 15.17
N ARG A 61 22.59 7.80 16.27
CA ARG A 61 21.36 8.28 16.97
C ARG A 61 21.35 9.78 17.33
N SER A 62 22.44 10.52 17.08
CA SER A 62 22.65 11.94 17.34
C SER A 62 22.23 12.89 16.20
N SER A 63 22.00 12.45 14.97
CA SER A 63 21.46 13.32 13.89
C SER A 63 19.95 13.12 13.75
N VAL A 64 19.21 13.52 14.78
CA VAL A 64 17.74 13.54 14.73
C VAL A 64 17.33 14.49 13.59
N ILE A 65 16.76 13.94 12.51
CA ILE A 65 16.11 14.74 11.48
C ILE A 65 14.97 15.48 12.18
N ASN A 66 15.17 16.78 12.42
CA ASN A 66 14.19 17.62 13.10
C ASN A 66 12.90 17.79 12.28
N GLY A 67 12.90 17.37 11.00
CA GLY A 67 11.75 17.44 10.10
C GLY A 67 11.49 18.82 9.51
N ASN A 68 12.19 19.87 9.96
CA ASN A 68 12.17 21.22 9.38
C ASN A 68 13.22 21.41 8.27
N SER A 69 13.18 20.54 7.27
CA SER A 69 13.94 20.64 6.02
C SER A 69 13.20 19.84 4.95
N GLU A 70 13.74 19.73 3.75
CA GLU A 70 13.23 18.88 2.66
C GLU A 70 13.49 17.38 2.86
N ALA A 71 14.19 16.98 3.92
CA ALA A 71 14.76 15.63 4.10
C ALA A 71 13.73 14.48 4.15
N LEU A 72 12.44 14.78 4.35
CA LEU A 72 11.37 13.77 4.36
C LEU A 72 10.68 13.63 3.00
N LEU A 73 11.01 14.48 2.01
CA LEU A 73 10.52 14.33 0.65
C LEU A 73 11.10 13.05 0.05
N GLY A 74 10.24 12.25 -0.58
CA GLY A 74 10.63 10.97 -1.17
C GLY A 74 10.68 9.81 -0.17
N CYS A 75 10.35 10.03 1.10
CA CYS A 75 10.25 8.96 2.11
C CYS A 75 8.88 8.27 2.08
N GLY A 76 8.88 7.01 2.48
CA GLY A 76 7.65 6.24 2.63
C GLY A 76 6.76 6.74 3.79
N TYR A 77 5.45 6.54 3.68
CA TYR A 77 4.43 6.99 4.62
C TYR A 77 3.32 5.96 4.80
N LYS A 78 2.98 5.68 6.07
CA LYS A 78 1.94 4.77 6.52
C LYS A 78 0.67 5.55 6.82
N LEU A 79 -0.31 5.41 5.95
CA LEU A 79 -1.65 5.91 6.17
C LEU A 79 -2.56 4.81 6.75
N LEU A 80 -2.62 3.64 6.12
CA LEU A 80 -3.58 2.59 6.48
C LEU A 80 -3.14 1.79 7.73
N GLY A 81 -1.84 1.67 7.95
CA GLY A 81 -1.25 1.11 9.17
C GLY A 81 -0.67 2.14 10.14
N GLY A 82 -0.96 3.43 9.95
CA GLY A 82 -0.39 4.54 10.71
C GLY A 82 -1.20 4.95 11.94
N THR A 83 -0.81 6.09 12.51
CA THR A 83 -1.51 6.77 13.61
C THR A 83 -2.75 7.54 13.15
N TYR A 84 -2.90 7.75 11.84
CA TYR A 84 -3.93 8.59 11.19
C TYR A 84 -3.84 10.09 11.53
N VAL A 85 -2.92 10.49 12.42
CA VAL A 85 -2.62 11.90 12.70
C VAL A 85 -1.65 12.42 11.65
N MET A 86 -2.11 13.29 10.76
CA MET A 86 -1.23 13.89 9.75
C MET A 86 -0.11 14.70 10.40
N GLY A 87 1.10 14.59 9.85
CA GLY A 87 2.30 15.21 10.42
C GLY A 87 2.93 14.42 11.56
N ASP A 88 2.37 13.29 11.98
CA ASP A 88 3.04 12.43 12.95
C ASP A 88 4.22 11.71 12.31
N PHE A 89 5.42 11.93 12.85
CA PHE A 89 6.64 11.30 12.39
C PHE A 89 6.57 9.76 12.48
N ALA A 90 5.74 9.21 13.37
CA ALA A 90 5.50 7.77 13.47
C ALA A 90 4.88 7.16 12.19
N ASN A 91 4.30 7.99 11.32
CA ASN A 91 3.78 7.54 10.03
C ASN A 91 4.87 7.46 8.95
N PHE A 92 6.05 8.07 9.15
CA PHE A 92 7.13 8.02 8.18
C PHE A 92 7.91 6.71 8.30
N SER A 93 8.35 6.20 7.16
CA SER A 93 9.37 5.17 7.12
C SER A 93 10.74 5.77 7.39
N ALA A 94 11.61 5.01 8.05
CA ALA A 94 13.02 5.33 8.18
C ALA A 94 13.80 5.21 6.86
N TYR A 95 13.16 4.71 5.79
CA TYR A 95 13.80 4.37 4.53
C TYR A 95 13.29 5.25 3.37
N PRO A 96 14.18 5.95 2.64
CA PRO A 96 13.80 6.73 1.47
C PRO A 96 13.46 5.83 0.28
N VAL A 97 12.52 6.30 -0.55
CA VAL A 97 12.16 5.68 -1.85
C VAL A 97 12.80 6.46 -2.99
N VAL A 98 12.79 7.79 -2.92
CA VAL A 98 13.44 8.67 -3.89
C VAL A 98 14.81 9.09 -3.37
N ASN A 99 15.83 8.99 -4.21
CA ASN A 99 17.15 9.53 -3.93
C ASN A 99 17.12 11.05 -4.13
N LEU A 100 16.72 11.75 -3.05
CA LEU A 100 16.49 13.19 -3.06
C LEU A 100 17.77 13.96 -3.41
N LYS A 101 18.93 13.50 -2.90
CA LYS A 101 20.23 14.11 -3.19
C LYS A 101 20.57 14.05 -4.68
N ALA A 102 20.46 12.88 -5.30
CA ALA A 102 20.73 12.72 -6.73
C ALA A 102 19.75 13.53 -7.60
N LEU A 103 18.51 13.70 -7.15
CA LEU A 103 17.53 14.55 -7.82
C LEU A 103 17.92 16.03 -7.73
N GLN A 104 18.31 16.53 -6.56
CA GLN A 104 18.76 17.91 -6.36
C GLN A 104 20.07 18.20 -7.13
N ASP A 105 21.02 17.25 -7.11
CA ASP A 105 22.27 17.35 -7.86
C ASP A 105 22.03 17.34 -9.38
N TYR A 106 20.94 16.72 -9.85
CA TYR A 106 20.52 16.75 -11.25
C TYR A 106 19.87 18.08 -11.64
N ASP A 107 18.90 18.54 -10.85
CA ASP A 107 18.27 19.85 -11.02
C ASP A 107 17.51 20.24 -9.72
N ALA A 108 18.03 21.25 -9.03
CA ALA A 108 17.46 21.73 -7.76
C ALA A 108 16.02 22.25 -7.89
N ALA A 109 15.56 22.63 -9.10
CA ALA A 109 14.20 23.14 -9.32
C ALA A 109 13.10 22.08 -9.11
N TYR A 110 13.45 20.80 -9.00
CA TYR A 110 12.51 19.74 -8.65
C TYR A 110 12.13 19.72 -7.16
N VAL A 111 12.86 20.45 -6.31
CA VAL A 111 12.58 20.60 -4.90
C VAL A 111 12.28 22.08 -4.61
N SER A 112 11.20 22.33 -3.90
CA SER A 112 10.79 23.69 -3.52
C SER A 112 10.61 23.79 -2.01
N ALA A 113 11.02 24.93 -1.47
CA ALA A 113 10.77 25.34 -0.10
C ALA A 113 10.12 26.73 -0.14
N THR A 114 8.94 26.86 0.46
CA THR A 114 8.17 28.11 0.50
C THR A 114 7.93 28.51 1.94
N HIS A 115 8.34 29.71 2.32
CA HIS A 115 8.01 30.27 3.62
C HIS A 115 6.58 30.81 3.62
N LEU A 116 5.77 30.41 4.59
CA LEU A 116 4.35 30.75 4.69
C LEU A 116 4.04 31.66 5.89
N ASN A 117 4.52 31.30 7.08
CA ASN A 117 4.28 32.00 8.34
C ASN A 117 2.79 32.32 8.60
N THR A 118 1.96 31.28 8.69
CA THR A 118 0.51 31.38 8.89
C THR A 118 0.04 30.46 10.00
N SER A 119 -1.08 30.78 10.65
CA SER A 119 -1.74 29.85 11.59
C SER A 119 -3.08 29.37 11.04
N ASP A 120 -3.46 28.14 11.34
CA ASP A 120 -4.75 27.58 10.97
C ASP A 120 -5.36 26.78 12.13
N ARG A 121 -6.69 26.64 12.13
CA ARG A 121 -7.44 25.85 13.11
C ARG A 121 -8.43 24.95 12.39
N LYS A 122 -8.37 23.66 12.68
CA LYS A 122 -9.28 22.67 12.12
C LYS A 122 -9.93 21.84 13.21
N VAL A 123 -11.25 21.72 13.14
CA VAL A 123 -12.04 20.78 13.95
C VAL A 123 -12.75 19.82 13.02
N VAL A 124 -12.68 18.53 13.33
CA VAL A 124 -13.42 17.48 12.64
C VAL A 124 -14.15 16.68 13.70
N THR A 125 -15.46 16.50 13.55
CA THR A 125 -16.26 15.60 14.41
C THR A 125 -16.96 14.56 13.57
N PHE A 126 -17.09 13.36 14.10
CA PHE A 126 -17.66 12.22 13.38
C PHE A 126 -18.30 11.24 14.36
N ALA A 127 -19.56 10.90 14.11
CA ALA A 127 -20.28 9.90 14.92
C ALA A 127 -19.89 8.46 14.56
N ASP A 128 -19.34 8.26 13.37
CA ASP A 128 -18.83 7.00 12.87
C ASP A 128 -17.68 7.23 11.87
N PHE A 129 -16.94 6.17 11.56
CA PHE A 129 -15.72 6.26 10.74
C PHE A 129 -15.99 6.45 9.24
N ASP A 130 -17.21 6.16 8.77
CA ASP A 130 -17.60 6.50 7.39
C ASP A 130 -17.82 8.01 7.26
N ARG A 131 -18.39 8.66 8.29
CA ARG A 131 -18.52 10.12 8.34
C ARG A 131 -17.18 10.85 8.41
N TYR A 132 -16.16 10.26 9.03
CA TYR A 132 -14.82 10.84 9.02
C TYR A 132 -14.28 11.05 7.60
N GLN A 133 -14.56 10.11 6.69
CA GLN A 133 -14.16 10.23 5.28
C GLN A 133 -14.70 11.51 4.63
N TYR A 134 -15.94 11.89 4.94
CA TYR A 134 -16.61 13.06 4.37
C TYR A 134 -16.26 14.36 5.09
N ASN A 135 -16.08 14.30 6.40
CA ASN A 135 -15.83 15.47 7.24
C ASN A 135 -14.34 15.85 7.28
N SER A 136 -13.44 14.89 7.08
CA SER A 136 -11.99 15.12 7.09
C SER A 136 -11.45 15.51 5.71
N THR A 137 -10.18 15.93 5.67
CA THR A 137 -9.42 16.20 4.43
C THR A 137 -8.28 15.22 4.23
N VAL A 138 -8.14 14.21 5.09
CA VAL A 138 -7.06 13.21 5.00
C VAL A 138 -7.06 12.49 3.66
N THR A 139 -8.23 12.19 3.11
CA THR A 139 -8.36 11.55 1.80
C THR A 139 -7.89 12.44 0.65
N LYS A 140 -7.93 13.78 0.80
CA LYS A 140 -7.40 14.74 -0.18
C LYS A 140 -5.88 14.80 -0.20
N LYS A 141 -5.21 14.26 0.83
CA LYS A 141 -3.75 14.14 0.88
C LYS A 141 -3.26 13.08 -0.10
N VAL A 142 -4.06 12.05 -0.34
CA VAL A 142 -3.78 11.01 -1.34
C VAL A 142 -3.96 11.57 -2.75
N SER A 143 -3.04 11.21 -3.64
CA SER A 143 -3.06 11.66 -5.03
C SER A 143 -4.39 11.30 -5.73
N SER A 144 -4.96 12.24 -6.47
CA SER A 144 -6.27 12.07 -7.14
C SER A 144 -6.35 10.94 -8.18
N GLY A 145 -5.20 10.40 -8.62
CA GLY A 145 -5.14 9.26 -9.56
C GLY A 145 -5.28 7.90 -8.88
N PHE A 146 -5.16 7.82 -7.55
CA PHE A 146 -5.24 6.58 -6.80
C PHE A 146 -6.62 6.41 -6.15
N SER A 147 -7.25 5.26 -6.38
CA SER A 147 -8.55 4.93 -5.78
C SER A 147 -8.36 4.24 -4.43
N LEU A 148 -8.31 5.02 -3.34
CA LEU A 148 -8.23 4.50 -1.98
C LEU A 148 -9.50 3.73 -1.60
N ASN A 149 -9.34 2.51 -1.08
CA ASN A 149 -10.45 1.74 -0.51
C ASN A 149 -10.83 2.31 0.87
N PHE A 150 -11.90 3.10 0.90
CA PHE A 150 -12.37 3.74 2.12
C PHE A 150 -12.79 2.78 3.22
N LYS A 151 -13.26 1.56 2.89
CA LYS A 151 -13.59 0.58 3.93
C LYS A 151 -12.34 0.17 4.71
N VAL A 152 -11.23 -0.10 4.01
CA VAL A 152 -9.95 -0.46 4.64
C VAL A 152 -9.43 0.71 5.49
N PHE A 153 -9.52 1.92 4.96
CA PHE A 153 -9.18 3.16 5.68
C PHE A 153 -10.01 3.34 6.96
N SER A 154 -11.34 3.27 6.88
CA SER A 154 -12.23 3.42 8.05
C SER A 154 -11.97 2.35 9.11
N LEU A 155 -11.69 1.10 8.72
CA LEU A 155 -11.36 0.02 9.66
C LEU A 155 -10.07 0.30 10.43
N GLY A 156 -9.02 0.73 9.74
CA GLY A 156 -7.75 1.04 10.38
C GLY A 156 -7.82 2.30 11.27
N HIS A 157 -8.52 3.36 10.82
CA HIS A 157 -8.73 4.57 11.63
C HIS A 157 -9.55 4.26 12.89
N LYS A 158 -10.58 3.41 12.76
CA LYS A 158 -11.35 2.90 13.89
C LYS A 158 -10.46 2.20 14.90
N LYS A 159 -9.61 1.29 14.44
CA LYS A 159 -8.68 0.58 15.33
C LYS A 159 -7.76 1.55 16.07
N ALA A 160 -7.06 2.43 15.34
CA ALA A 160 -6.15 3.40 15.95
C ALA A 160 -6.83 4.32 16.96
N THR A 161 -8.00 4.87 16.59
CA THR A 161 -8.76 5.79 17.46
C THR A 161 -9.28 5.09 18.71
N THR A 162 -9.83 3.88 18.59
CA THR A 162 -10.37 3.16 19.75
C THR A 162 -9.27 2.69 20.70
N GLU A 163 -8.09 2.33 20.20
CA GLU A 163 -6.92 2.00 21.02
C GLU A 163 -6.47 3.18 21.90
N THR A 164 -6.55 4.42 21.42
CA THR A 164 -6.24 5.63 22.20
C THR A 164 -7.09 5.80 23.46
N PHE A 165 -8.36 5.39 23.42
CA PHE A 165 -9.31 5.60 24.53
C PHE A 165 -9.59 4.33 25.35
N LYS A 166 -9.07 3.18 24.92
CA LYS A 166 -9.39 1.86 25.51
C LYS A 166 -9.06 1.75 27.01
N THR A 167 -8.13 2.55 27.52
CA THR A 167 -7.77 2.51 28.94
C THR A 167 -8.80 3.16 29.86
N ILE A 168 -9.73 3.95 29.31
CA ILE A 168 -10.67 4.79 30.07
C ILE A 168 -12.13 4.59 29.62
N ILE A 169 -12.34 4.11 28.38
CA ILE A 169 -13.67 3.83 27.84
C ILE A 169 -13.80 2.32 27.58
N ASP A 170 -14.68 1.65 28.34
CA ASP A 170 -14.91 0.19 28.24
C ASP A 170 -15.50 -0.23 26.89
N ASN A 171 -16.38 0.60 26.30
CA ASN A 171 -16.92 0.39 24.96
C ASN A 171 -17.03 1.71 24.20
N SER A 172 -16.01 2.04 23.41
CA SER A 172 -15.97 3.25 22.57
C SER A 172 -16.72 3.11 21.24
N ASN A 173 -17.36 1.97 20.95
CA ASN A 173 -18.05 1.76 19.66
C ASN A 173 -19.27 2.66 19.46
N ASP A 174 -19.87 3.17 20.54
CA ASP A 174 -21.04 4.08 20.51
C ASP A 174 -20.65 5.55 20.75
N ALA A 175 -19.35 5.83 20.89
CA ALA A 175 -18.85 7.19 21.12
C ALA A 175 -18.91 8.03 19.84
N THR A 176 -19.09 9.33 20.01
CA THR A 176 -18.83 10.32 18.96
C THR A 176 -17.41 10.83 19.12
N PHE A 177 -16.66 10.91 18.02
CA PHE A 177 -15.25 11.28 18.06
C PHE A 177 -15.03 12.66 17.45
N GLY A 178 -13.93 13.28 17.84
CA GLY A 178 -13.49 14.52 17.21
C GLY A 178 -12.01 14.77 17.31
N GLU A 179 -11.50 15.60 16.42
CA GLU A 179 -10.10 15.97 16.29
C GLU A 179 -10.03 17.50 16.21
N LEU A 180 -9.19 18.12 17.05
CA LEU A 180 -8.78 19.51 16.92
C LEU A 180 -7.30 19.56 16.51
N SER A 181 -6.99 20.36 15.51
CA SER A 181 -5.61 20.73 15.16
C SER A 181 -5.49 22.24 15.16
N LEU A 182 -4.52 22.76 15.91
CA LEU A 182 -4.03 24.12 15.82
C LEU A 182 -2.66 24.08 15.15
N TYR A 183 -2.56 24.71 13.99
CA TYR A 183 -1.35 24.74 13.18
C TYR A 183 -0.68 26.10 13.28
N PHE A 184 0.64 26.08 13.44
CA PHE A 184 1.52 27.23 13.35
C PHE A 184 2.54 26.92 12.24
N ILE A 185 2.18 27.28 11.02
CA ILE A 185 2.84 26.87 9.78
C ILE A 185 3.95 27.84 9.46
N SER A 186 5.17 27.32 9.39
CA SER A 186 6.37 28.07 9.03
C SER A 186 6.67 27.92 7.55
N ASN A 187 6.91 26.69 7.09
CA ASN A 187 7.32 26.41 5.72
C ASN A 187 6.51 25.29 5.08
N GLN A 188 6.54 25.26 3.76
CA GLN A 188 6.10 24.14 2.93
C GLN A 188 7.28 23.62 2.11
N TYR A 189 7.47 22.31 2.09
CA TYR A 189 8.43 21.63 1.21
C TYR A 189 7.66 20.80 0.19
N SER A 190 8.11 20.75 -1.06
CA SER A 190 7.44 19.97 -2.11
C SER A 190 8.38 19.52 -3.22
N LEU A 191 8.16 18.30 -3.72
CA LEU A 191 8.67 17.82 -5.00
C LEU A 191 7.77 18.31 -6.13
N GLN A 192 8.36 18.59 -7.29
CA GLN A 192 7.60 18.87 -8.51
C GLN A 192 6.66 17.69 -8.84
N ASN A 193 5.37 17.96 -9.06
CA ASN A 193 4.34 16.91 -9.09
C ASN A 193 3.75 16.63 -10.49
N SER A 194 4.37 17.18 -11.55
CA SER A 194 3.93 16.90 -12.92
C SER A 194 4.08 15.41 -13.26
N ALA A 195 3.25 14.88 -14.18
CA ALA A 195 3.36 13.48 -14.61
C ALA A 195 4.76 13.14 -15.18
N ALA A 196 5.40 14.11 -15.84
CA ALA A 196 6.76 13.98 -16.34
C ALA A 196 7.78 13.89 -15.20
N ALA A 197 7.65 14.71 -14.16
CA ALA A 197 8.51 14.67 -12.98
C ALA A 197 8.38 13.34 -12.22
N ARG A 198 7.14 12.90 -11.97
CA ARG A 198 6.87 11.59 -11.34
C ARG A 198 7.47 10.43 -12.13
N SER A 199 7.31 10.45 -13.46
CA SER A 199 7.92 9.46 -14.35
C SER A 199 9.45 9.49 -14.30
N LEU A 200 10.06 10.67 -14.16
CA LEU A 200 11.50 10.82 -14.04
C LEU A 200 12.01 10.23 -12.71
N TYR A 201 11.30 10.47 -11.60
CA TYR A 201 11.65 9.92 -10.29
C TYR A 201 11.71 8.39 -10.35
N ALA A 202 10.63 7.75 -10.81
CA ALA A 202 10.52 6.29 -10.94
C ALA A 202 11.61 5.64 -11.81
N ARG A 203 12.15 6.37 -12.79
CA ARG A 203 13.12 5.82 -13.76
C ARG A 203 14.57 6.01 -13.39
N LYS A 204 14.89 7.09 -12.66
CA LYS A 204 16.27 7.57 -12.51
C LYS A 204 16.67 7.89 -11.07
N PHE A 205 15.72 8.27 -10.23
CA PHE A 205 16.00 8.79 -8.89
C PHE A 205 15.36 7.95 -7.80
N ILE A 206 15.26 6.64 -8.01
CA ILE A 206 14.85 5.70 -6.96
C ILE A 206 16.09 5.26 -6.17
N GLU A 207 15.94 5.13 -4.86
CA GLU A 207 17.00 4.60 -4.01
C GLU A 207 17.32 3.15 -4.32
N LYS A 208 18.62 2.82 -4.43
CA LYS A 208 19.06 1.45 -4.73
C LYS A 208 18.53 0.45 -3.71
N SER A 209 18.47 0.83 -2.43
CA SER A 209 17.91 0.00 -1.37
C SER A 209 16.42 -0.31 -1.56
N PHE A 210 15.65 0.62 -2.12
CA PHE A 210 14.24 0.38 -2.43
C PHE A 210 14.12 -0.65 -3.56
N ILE A 211 14.94 -0.53 -4.61
CA ILE A 211 14.95 -1.49 -5.73
C ILE A 211 15.39 -2.87 -5.26
N LYS A 212 16.45 -2.98 -4.45
CA LYS A 212 16.86 -4.26 -3.84
C LYS A 212 15.71 -4.89 -3.05
N ASN A 213 15.04 -4.12 -2.20
CA ASN A 213 13.88 -4.60 -1.42
C ASN A 213 12.66 -4.99 -2.27
N LEU A 214 12.45 -4.31 -3.40
CA LEU A 214 11.36 -4.59 -4.33
C LEU A 214 11.45 -6.01 -4.91
N TYR A 215 12.67 -6.47 -5.20
CA TYR A 215 12.92 -7.80 -5.77
C TYR A 215 13.25 -8.89 -4.73
N ASN A 216 13.76 -8.52 -3.56
CA ASN A 216 14.24 -9.49 -2.56
C ASN A 216 13.30 -9.67 -1.37
N SER A 217 12.21 -8.89 -1.29
CA SER A 217 11.15 -9.10 -0.31
C SER A 217 9.75 -9.09 -0.93
N THR A 218 8.77 -9.65 -0.23
CA THR A 218 7.39 -9.62 -0.70
C THR A 218 6.84 -8.19 -0.77
N ILE A 219 5.85 -7.96 -1.63
CA ILE A 219 5.13 -6.66 -1.65
C ILE A 219 4.51 -6.32 -0.28
N SER A 220 4.06 -7.33 0.47
CA SER A 220 3.58 -7.15 1.86
C SER A 220 4.69 -6.64 2.79
N SER A 221 5.90 -7.21 2.69
CA SER A 221 7.07 -6.75 3.45
C SER A 221 7.43 -5.30 3.10
N ASN A 222 7.41 -4.94 1.81
CA ASN A 222 7.64 -3.57 1.37
C ASN A 222 6.61 -2.60 1.95
N LEU A 223 5.31 -2.91 1.84
CA LEU A 223 4.23 -2.09 2.43
C LEU A 223 4.37 -1.94 3.96
N LYS A 224 4.76 -3.02 4.66
CA LYS A 224 4.98 -2.99 6.11
C LYS A 224 6.14 -2.06 6.51
N ASN A 225 7.21 -1.99 5.71
CA ASN A 225 8.41 -1.25 6.07
C ASN A 225 8.44 0.18 5.53
N TYR A 226 8.05 0.39 4.27
CA TYR A 226 7.98 1.71 3.64
C TYR A 226 6.64 2.42 3.88
N GLY A 227 5.55 1.68 4.08
CA GLY A 227 4.19 2.23 4.07
C GLY A 227 3.54 2.12 2.68
N GLU A 228 2.34 2.68 2.53
CA GLU A 228 1.55 2.58 1.30
C GLU A 228 1.79 3.77 0.34
N PHE A 229 2.35 4.86 0.85
CA PHE A 229 2.55 6.10 0.10
C PHE A 229 3.99 6.62 0.20
N VAL A 230 4.34 7.54 -0.70
CA VAL A 230 5.56 8.35 -0.67
C VAL A 230 5.18 9.80 -0.51
N VAL A 231 5.82 10.50 0.42
CA VAL A 231 5.57 11.92 0.68
C VAL A 231 6.28 12.77 -0.36
N THR A 232 5.51 13.64 -1.02
CA THR A 232 6.01 14.58 -2.03
C THR A 232 5.76 16.04 -1.66
N GLY A 233 5.14 16.30 -0.52
CA GLY A 233 4.89 17.65 -0.03
C GLY A 233 4.31 17.66 1.37
N TYR A 234 4.77 18.59 2.21
CA TYR A 234 4.36 18.71 3.60
C TYR A 234 4.62 20.11 4.15
N LEU A 235 4.02 20.37 5.31
CA LEU A 235 4.15 21.60 6.08
C LEU A 235 5.02 21.37 7.32
N THR A 236 5.81 22.36 7.68
CA THR A 236 6.61 22.37 8.92
C THR A 236 6.26 23.56 9.80
N GLY A 237 6.49 23.41 11.11
CA GLY A 237 6.19 24.41 12.12
C GLY A 237 5.88 23.75 13.46
N GLY A 238 4.85 24.25 14.14
CA GLY A 238 4.30 23.65 15.35
C GLY A 238 2.83 23.25 15.19
N LYS A 239 2.41 22.18 15.88
CA LYS A 239 1.01 21.76 15.92
C LYS A 239 0.60 21.28 17.29
N ALA A 240 -0.51 21.80 17.81
CA ALA A 240 -1.21 21.20 18.95
C ALA A 240 -2.38 20.38 18.41
N TYR A 241 -2.38 19.08 18.70
CA TYR A 241 -3.39 18.13 18.29
C TYR A 241 -4.13 17.59 19.51
N ALA A 242 -5.46 17.54 19.45
CA ALA A 242 -6.28 16.94 20.47
C ALA A 242 -7.29 15.98 19.84
N SER A 243 -7.33 14.73 20.33
CA SER A 243 -8.32 13.73 19.96
C SER A 243 -9.34 13.61 21.08
N TYR A 244 -10.62 13.55 20.74
CA TYR A 244 -11.75 13.53 21.67
C TYR A 244 -12.64 12.32 21.44
N ALA A 245 -13.19 11.80 22.54
CA ALA A 245 -14.26 10.82 22.54
C ALA A 245 -15.38 11.30 23.48
N GLY A 246 -16.53 11.64 22.91
CA GLY A 246 -17.75 11.99 23.63
C GLY A 246 -18.65 10.77 23.82
N CYS A 247 -18.94 10.44 25.08
CA CYS A 247 -19.88 9.41 25.48
C CYS A 247 -21.20 10.05 25.96
N ASN A 248 -22.29 9.28 25.98
CA ASN A 248 -23.54 9.67 26.64
C ASN A 248 -24.17 10.99 26.16
N SER A 249 -24.22 11.21 24.85
CA SER A 249 -24.87 12.40 24.26
C SER A 249 -26.36 12.47 24.59
N THR A 250 -26.85 13.67 24.91
CA THR A 250 -28.31 13.94 24.98
C THR A 250 -28.95 14.11 23.60
N ALA A 251 -28.15 14.29 22.54
CA ALA A 251 -28.62 14.40 21.17
C ALA A 251 -28.98 13.03 20.59
N LYS A 252 -30.13 12.97 19.89
CA LYS A 252 -30.66 11.73 19.31
C LYS A 252 -30.21 11.46 17.87
N THR A 253 -29.80 12.49 17.13
CA THR A 253 -29.36 12.38 15.73
C THR A 253 -27.85 12.39 15.60
N THR A 254 -27.33 11.78 14.53
CA THR A 254 -25.91 11.76 14.21
C THR A 254 -25.33 13.18 14.07
N GLU A 255 -25.99 14.05 13.30
CA GLU A 255 -25.55 15.45 13.12
C GLU A 255 -25.64 16.25 14.42
N GLY A 256 -26.63 15.95 15.28
CA GLY A 256 -26.78 16.58 16.58
C GLY A 256 -25.64 16.20 17.53
N LYS A 257 -25.23 14.93 17.51
CA LYS A 257 -24.04 14.47 18.26
C LYS A 257 -22.78 15.16 17.75
N GLU A 258 -22.53 15.18 16.45
CA GLU A 258 -21.32 15.82 15.89
C GLU A 258 -21.22 17.30 16.24
N LYS A 259 -22.28 18.08 15.99
CA LYS A 259 -22.33 19.50 16.37
C LYS A 259 -22.19 19.71 17.87
N GLY A 260 -22.76 18.81 18.67
CA GLY A 260 -22.65 18.83 20.12
C GLY A 260 -21.21 18.68 20.60
N LEU A 261 -20.50 17.69 20.05
CA LEU A 261 -19.09 17.48 20.37
C LEU A 261 -18.22 18.63 19.84
N GLU A 262 -18.52 19.17 18.67
CA GLU A 262 -17.81 20.31 18.08
C GLU A 262 -17.86 21.53 19.01
N LYS A 263 -19.04 21.84 19.58
CA LYS A 263 -19.19 22.89 20.60
C LYS A 263 -18.32 22.61 21.82
N SER A 264 -18.32 21.37 22.33
CA SER A 264 -17.49 20.98 23.46
C SER A 264 -15.99 21.17 23.16
N ILE A 265 -15.53 20.73 21.98
CA ILE A 265 -14.15 20.94 21.53
C ILE A 265 -13.82 22.44 21.49
N ASN A 266 -14.68 23.23 20.86
CA ASN A 266 -14.47 24.68 20.70
C ASN A 266 -14.42 25.42 22.03
N ALA A 267 -15.19 25.00 23.01
CA ALA A 267 -15.16 25.55 24.37
C ALA A 267 -13.94 25.06 25.17
N SER A 268 -13.31 23.94 24.79
CA SER A 268 -12.21 23.35 25.56
C SER A 268 -10.84 23.99 25.33
N VAL A 269 -10.72 24.94 24.40
CA VAL A 269 -9.44 25.51 23.98
C VAL A 269 -9.44 27.03 24.15
N THR A 270 -8.35 27.56 24.70
CA THR A 270 -8.09 29.00 24.77
C THR A 270 -6.90 29.31 23.87
N TYR A 271 -7.09 30.25 22.94
CA TYR A 271 -6.04 30.78 22.09
C TYR A 271 -6.21 32.29 21.96
N LYS A 272 -5.24 33.07 22.48
CA LYS A 272 -5.18 34.53 22.32
C LYS A 272 -3.87 34.89 21.59
N GLY A 273 -4.00 35.57 20.45
CA GLY A 273 -2.93 35.79 19.48
C GLY A 273 -1.72 36.66 19.93
N ALA A 274 -0.77 36.80 18.99
CA ALA A 274 0.66 37.07 19.16
C ALA A 274 1.11 38.51 19.53
N THR A 275 0.55 39.13 20.57
CA THR A 275 1.16 40.34 21.16
C THR A 275 1.76 40.06 22.53
N GLY A 276 3.08 39.87 22.57
CA GLY A 276 3.92 39.95 23.78
C GLY A 276 4.12 38.65 24.58
N SER A 277 3.13 37.76 24.61
CA SER A 277 3.22 36.40 25.17
C SER A 277 1.91 35.69 24.85
N GLY A 278 1.87 34.89 23.79
CA GLY A 278 0.62 34.25 23.37
C GLY A 278 0.15 33.24 24.42
N GLU A 279 -1.15 33.28 24.74
CA GLU A 279 -1.78 32.30 25.63
C GLU A 279 -2.34 31.17 24.77
N LEU A 280 -1.88 29.95 25.03
CA LEU A 280 -2.44 28.74 24.45
C LEU A 280 -2.65 27.70 25.54
N GLY A 281 -3.84 27.14 25.62
CA GLY A 281 -4.11 26.09 26.59
C GLY A 281 -5.43 25.38 26.37
N PHE A 282 -5.63 24.31 27.12
CA PHE A 282 -6.86 23.53 27.09
C PHE A 282 -7.46 23.44 28.50
N THR A 283 -8.75 23.68 28.62
CA THR A 283 -9.45 23.70 29.90
C THR A 283 -10.94 23.40 29.74
N SER A 284 -11.55 22.76 30.72
CA SER A 284 -13.02 22.62 30.79
C SER A 284 -13.74 23.81 31.41
N SER A 285 -13.01 24.81 31.95
CA SER A 285 -13.59 25.94 32.68
C SER A 285 -14.55 26.80 31.85
N ASN A 286 -14.42 26.77 30.52
CA ASN A 286 -15.29 27.49 29.58
C ASN A 286 -16.52 26.65 29.14
N GLN A 287 -16.68 25.41 29.62
CA GLN A 287 -17.86 24.58 29.36
C GLN A 287 -18.93 24.75 30.43
N SER A 288 -20.14 25.16 30.04
CA SER A 288 -21.31 25.08 30.91
C SER A 288 -21.87 23.65 30.94
N SER A 289 -21.76 22.97 32.07
CA SER A 289 -22.24 21.59 32.29
C SER A 289 -23.75 21.38 32.11
N SER A 290 -24.53 22.47 31.93
CA SER A 290 -26.00 22.47 31.87
C SER A 290 -26.60 22.65 30.47
N THR A 291 -25.82 22.95 29.43
CA THR A 291 -26.36 23.30 28.10
C THR A 291 -25.67 22.61 26.91
N THR A 292 -24.71 21.73 27.14
CA THR A 292 -23.99 21.01 26.08
C THR A 292 -24.59 19.63 25.83
N GLU A 293 -24.59 19.19 24.58
CA GLU A 293 -25.05 17.86 24.21
C GLU A 293 -24.17 16.75 24.82
N PHE A 294 -22.90 17.06 25.12
CA PHE A 294 -21.95 16.23 25.87
C PHE A 294 -21.47 16.95 27.13
N LYS A 295 -21.48 16.24 28.27
CA LYS A 295 -20.90 16.75 29.52
C LYS A 295 -19.38 16.60 29.51
N SER A 296 -18.67 17.47 30.22
CA SER A 296 -17.21 17.39 30.38
C SER A 296 -16.74 16.11 31.08
N THR A 297 -17.56 15.53 31.97
CA THR A 297 -17.29 14.24 32.63
C THR A 297 -17.46 13.04 31.71
N ASP A 298 -18.27 13.18 30.65
CA ASP A 298 -18.53 12.14 29.66
C ASP A 298 -17.74 12.38 28.35
N THR A 299 -16.86 13.38 28.34
CA THR A 299 -16.00 13.69 27.20
C THR A 299 -14.56 13.44 27.60
N PHE A 300 -13.84 12.66 26.82
CA PHE A 300 -12.45 12.32 27.06
C PHE A 300 -11.56 12.93 26.00
N VAL A 301 -10.33 13.28 26.37
CA VAL A 301 -9.38 13.95 25.47
C VAL A 301 -7.96 13.42 25.67
N GLN A 302 -7.21 13.34 24.57
CA GLN A 302 -5.76 13.16 24.55
C GLN A 302 -5.15 14.32 23.77
N ILE A 303 -4.05 14.90 24.26
CA ILE A 303 -3.36 16.02 23.60
C ILE A 303 -1.92 15.62 23.28
N LYS A 304 -1.47 16.00 22.09
CA LYS A 304 -0.09 15.84 21.61
C LYS A 304 0.34 17.10 20.89
N THR A 305 1.53 17.60 21.22
CA THR A 305 2.19 18.66 20.44
C THR A 305 3.24 18.11 19.49
N PHE A 306 3.42 18.77 18.35
CA PHE A 306 4.47 18.53 17.35
C PHE A 306 5.29 19.80 17.19
N GLY A 307 6.62 19.65 17.15
CA GLY A 307 7.56 20.78 17.20
C GLY A 307 7.55 21.44 18.58
N GLY A 308 8.24 22.57 18.70
CA GLY A 308 8.45 23.28 19.95
C GLY A 308 9.34 22.52 20.93
N ILE A 309 9.69 23.18 22.03
CA ILE A 309 10.32 22.55 23.18
C ILE A 309 9.23 21.79 23.94
N GLN A 310 9.44 20.49 24.12
CA GLN A 310 8.52 19.63 24.87
C GLN A 310 8.91 19.64 26.35
N ASP A 311 8.50 20.67 27.08
CA ASP A 311 8.52 20.73 28.53
C ASP A 311 7.11 20.56 29.13
N GLY A 312 7.00 19.96 30.32
CA GLY A 312 5.72 19.86 31.05
C GLY A 312 4.58 19.13 30.32
N ASP A 313 3.47 19.83 30.09
CA ASP A 313 2.17 19.32 29.60
C ASP A 313 2.09 19.08 28.07
N ALA A 314 3.23 19.08 27.37
CA ALA A 314 3.31 18.90 25.91
C ALA A 314 2.65 17.60 25.38
N VAL A 315 2.53 16.58 26.24
CA VAL A 315 1.76 15.36 25.96
C VAL A 315 0.85 15.05 27.14
N VAL A 316 -0.46 15.07 26.90
CA VAL A 316 -1.47 14.75 27.90
C VAL A 316 -2.05 13.39 27.56
N LYS A 317 -1.81 12.42 28.45
CA LYS A 317 -2.46 11.11 28.37
C LYS A 317 -3.97 11.28 28.44
N THR A 318 -4.70 10.30 27.90
CA THR A 318 -6.15 10.32 27.89
C THR A 318 -6.71 10.63 29.29
N CYS A 319 -7.60 11.61 29.41
CA CYS A 319 -8.27 11.97 30.65
C CYS A 319 -9.70 12.46 30.39
N ALA A 320 -10.52 12.57 31.44
CA ALA A 320 -11.81 13.25 31.33
C ALA A 320 -11.58 14.76 31.12
N LEU A 321 -12.44 15.39 30.34
CA LEU A 321 -12.32 16.81 30.02
C LEU A 321 -12.53 17.67 31.27
N SER A 322 -13.37 17.23 32.21
CA SER A 322 -13.54 17.88 33.53
C SER A 322 -12.24 18.05 34.30
N ASP A 323 -11.27 17.18 34.06
CA ASP A 323 -10.00 17.14 34.79
C ASP A 323 -8.88 17.89 34.04
N LEU A 324 -9.20 18.41 32.85
CA LEU A 324 -8.25 19.06 31.96
C LEU A 324 -7.98 20.51 32.38
N ASN A 325 -6.73 20.82 32.66
CA ASN A 325 -6.21 22.17 32.77
C ASN A 325 -4.74 22.19 32.34
N VAL A 326 -4.50 22.59 31.09
CA VAL A 326 -3.20 22.46 30.40
C VAL A 326 -2.80 23.81 29.85
N ASP A 327 -1.60 24.27 30.20
CA ASP A 327 -0.99 25.49 29.66
C ASP A 327 0.11 25.12 28.67
N LEU A 328 -0.10 25.44 27.39
CA LEU A 328 0.86 25.25 26.31
C LEU A 328 1.53 26.56 25.89
N SER A 329 1.46 27.62 26.68
CA SER A 329 2.03 28.92 26.32
C SER A 329 3.56 28.86 26.20
N SER A 330 4.24 28.11 27.08
CA SER A 330 5.69 27.88 26.97
C SER A 330 6.07 27.15 25.67
N TRP A 331 5.38 26.05 25.37
CA TRP A 331 5.53 25.33 24.11
C TRP A 331 5.25 26.24 22.91
N PHE A 332 4.15 27.00 22.94
CA PHE A 332 3.78 27.90 21.84
C PHE A 332 4.83 28.98 21.60
N ASN A 333 5.34 29.61 22.67
CA ASN A 333 6.39 30.63 22.56
C ASN A 333 7.73 30.06 22.08
N SER A 334 8.01 28.77 22.33
CA SER A 334 9.22 28.12 21.83
C SER A 334 9.26 27.99 20.30
N LEU A 335 8.09 28.03 19.63
CA LEU A 335 7.99 28.00 18.17
C LEU A 335 8.52 29.27 17.50
N ASN A 336 8.89 30.31 18.26
CA ASN A 336 9.63 31.44 17.71
C ASN A 336 11.06 31.05 17.24
N ASP A 337 11.60 29.93 17.74
CA ASP A 337 12.84 29.34 17.25
C ASP A 337 12.52 28.28 16.18
N ASP A 338 12.96 28.53 14.94
CA ASP A 338 12.74 27.63 13.79
C ASP A 338 13.45 26.28 13.93
N LYS A 339 14.46 26.18 14.81
CA LYS A 339 15.09 24.93 15.20
C LYS A 339 14.21 24.05 16.07
N THR A 340 13.06 24.53 16.50
CA THR A 340 12.07 23.70 17.21
C THR A 340 10.97 23.21 16.28
N HIS A 341 10.94 23.65 15.03
CA HIS A 341 9.89 23.25 14.09
C HIS A 341 10.10 21.82 13.64
N THR A 342 8.99 21.15 13.34
CA THR A 342 8.98 19.82 12.72
C THR A 342 7.87 19.71 11.71
N ILE A 343 7.70 18.55 11.09
CA ILE A 343 6.56 18.29 10.21
C ILE A 343 5.24 18.31 11.00
N ILE A 344 4.21 18.95 10.43
CA ILE A 344 2.91 19.15 11.11
C ILE A 344 1.70 18.74 10.27
N ASP A 345 1.84 18.68 8.94
CA ASP A 345 0.82 18.17 8.04
C ASP A 345 1.43 17.72 6.72
N VAL A 346 0.70 16.90 5.97
CA VAL A 346 1.00 16.58 4.57
C VAL A 346 0.13 17.48 3.69
N THR A 347 0.65 17.97 2.56
CA THR A 347 -0.14 18.81 1.65
C THR A 347 -1.09 17.97 0.79
N ASP A 348 -2.12 18.61 0.22
CA ASP A 348 -3.09 17.91 -0.63
C ASP A 348 -2.41 17.35 -1.88
N ASN A 349 -2.85 16.17 -2.35
CA ASN A 349 -2.24 15.41 -3.46
C ASN A 349 -0.73 15.12 -3.31
N SER A 350 -0.24 15.01 -2.07
CA SER A 350 1.19 14.81 -1.79
C SER A 350 1.55 13.45 -1.22
N LEU A 351 0.57 12.56 -1.02
CA LEU A 351 0.79 11.12 -0.80
C LEU A 351 0.58 10.39 -2.11
N LEU A 352 1.68 10.10 -2.81
CA LEU A 352 1.66 9.30 -4.03
C LEU A 352 1.74 7.81 -3.65
N PRO A 353 0.98 6.90 -4.27
CA PRO A 353 1.07 5.47 -3.96
C PRO A 353 2.48 4.95 -4.26
N LEU A 354 2.97 3.97 -3.50
CA LEU A 354 4.28 3.35 -3.76
C LEU A 354 4.43 2.85 -5.21
N SER A 355 3.32 2.38 -5.80
CA SER A 355 3.27 1.91 -7.18
C SER A 355 3.65 2.99 -8.21
N ASP A 356 3.50 4.29 -7.92
CA ASP A 356 3.93 5.36 -8.83
C ASP A 356 5.45 5.37 -9.03
N PHE A 357 6.22 4.76 -8.13
CA PHE A 357 7.69 4.71 -8.13
C PHE A 357 8.25 3.37 -8.65
N VAL A 358 7.37 2.51 -9.19
CA VAL A 358 7.70 1.16 -9.67
C VAL A 358 7.43 1.07 -11.17
N LEU A 359 8.29 0.38 -11.91
CA LEU A 359 8.20 0.24 -13.37
C LEU A 359 7.47 -1.04 -13.79
N GLU A 360 7.54 -2.07 -12.96
CA GLU A 360 7.03 -3.41 -13.21
C GLU A 360 5.51 -3.45 -13.04
N LYS A 361 4.78 -3.75 -14.11
CA LYS A 361 3.32 -3.73 -14.16
C LYS A 361 2.68 -4.62 -13.08
N ASN A 362 3.20 -5.83 -12.88
CA ASN A 362 2.68 -6.74 -11.86
C ASN A 362 2.93 -6.22 -10.46
N PHE A 363 4.11 -5.64 -10.18
CA PHE A 363 4.39 -5.08 -8.86
C PHE A 363 3.53 -3.85 -8.58
N LYS A 364 3.37 -2.94 -9.56
CA LYS A 364 2.47 -1.77 -9.45
C LYS A 364 1.05 -2.21 -9.06
N GLN A 365 0.48 -3.12 -9.84
CA GLN A 365 -0.87 -3.62 -9.59
C GLN A 365 -0.95 -4.36 -8.26
N ARG A 366 0.06 -5.16 -7.90
CA ARG A 366 0.09 -5.85 -6.60
C ARG A 366 0.15 -4.88 -5.43
N PHE A 367 0.97 -3.83 -5.49
CA PHE A 367 0.97 -2.77 -4.47
C PHE A 367 -0.42 -2.17 -4.30
N ASP A 368 -1.06 -1.75 -5.39
CA ASP A 368 -2.36 -1.10 -5.37
C ASP A 368 -3.47 -2.03 -4.88
N ASP A 369 -3.48 -3.27 -5.36
CA ASP A 369 -4.50 -4.27 -5.05
C ASP A 369 -4.35 -4.79 -3.61
N THR A 370 -3.13 -4.98 -3.11
CA THR A 370 -2.88 -5.35 -1.71
C THR A 370 -3.20 -4.20 -0.75
N THR A 371 -2.78 -2.97 -1.07
CA THR A 371 -3.15 -1.75 -0.31
C THR A 371 -4.66 -1.62 -0.16
N ASN A 372 -5.41 -1.95 -1.21
CA ASN A 372 -6.86 -1.86 -1.23
C ASN A 372 -7.59 -3.13 -0.75
N GLY A 373 -6.87 -4.15 -0.25
CA GLY A 373 -7.47 -5.39 0.23
C GLY A 373 -8.15 -6.25 -0.85
N VAL A 374 -7.80 -6.04 -2.13
CA VAL A 374 -8.30 -6.83 -3.28
C VAL A 374 -7.52 -8.13 -3.41
N LEU A 375 -6.19 -8.07 -3.23
CA LEU A 375 -5.29 -9.22 -3.24
C LEU A 375 -4.86 -9.58 -1.82
N ALA A 376 -4.66 -10.87 -1.59
CA ALA A 376 -4.09 -11.38 -0.35
C ALA A 376 -2.61 -10.95 -0.20
N THR A 377 -2.17 -10.84 1.06
CA THR A 377 -0.78 -10.60 1.43
C THR A 377 0.00 -11.91 1.49
N TYR A 378 1.24 -11.91 0.99
CA TYR A 378 2.18 -13.01 1.16
C TYR A 378 3.32 -12.61 2.10
N ASN A 379 3.59 -13.43 3.12
CA ASN A 379 4.70 -13.19 4.06
C ASN A 379 6.03 -13.77 3.53
N GLU A 380 5.94 -14.80 2.69
CA GLU A 380 7.08 -15.43 2.01
C GLU A 380 6.85 -15.45 0.51
N PHE A 381 7.92 -15.65 -0.26
CA PHE A 381 7.80 -15.86 -1.69
C PHE A 381 7.13 -17.20 -2.01
N VAL A 382 6.37 -17.20 -3.11
CA VAL A 382 5.92 -18.41 -3.77
C VAL A 382 7.11 -19.02 -4.52
N ILE A 383 7.32 -20.33 -4.43
CA ILE A 383 8.30 -21.00 -5.30
C ILE A 383 7.75 -20.92 -6.73
N PRO A 384 8.47 -20.32 -7.70
CA PRO A 384 7.92 -20.15 -9.04
C PRO A 384 7.78 -21.50 -9.75
N TYR A 385 6.68 -21.63 -10.48
CA TYR A 385 6.33 -22.82 -11.25
C TYR A 385 5.45 -22.41 -12.45
N MET A 386 5.29 -23.31 -13.41
CA MET A 386 4.29 -23.13 -14.47
C MET A 386 3.05 -23.99 -14.18
N GLU A 387 1.88 -23.48 -14.53
CA GLU A 387 0.64 -24.25 -14.60
C GLU A 387 -0.03 -24.11 -15.96
N THR A 388 -0.76 -25.13 -16.41
CA THR A 388 -1.79 -24.91 -17.44
C THR A 388 -3.11 -24.58 -16.78
N ALA A 389 -3.80 -23.56 -17.29
CA ALA A 389 -5.07 -23.11 -16.73
C ALA A 389 -6.06 -22.75 -17.85
N ARG A 390 -7.35 -22.77 -17.49
CA ARG A 390 -8.38 -22.21 -18.38
C ARG A 390 -8.38 -20.69 -18.25
N VAL A 391 -8.19 -19.99 -19.35
CA VAL A 391 -8.16 -18.52 -19.39
C VAL A 391 -9.36 -18.03 -20.19
N MET A 392 -10.18 -17.18 -19.58
CA MET A 392 -11.36 -16.62 -20.22
C MET A 392 -10.92 -15.71 -21.38
N VAL A 393 -11.46 -15.98 -22.56
CA VAL A 393 -11.21 -15.20 -23.78
C VAL A 393 -12.32 -14.16 -23.98
N ARG A 394 -13.58 -14.60 -23.86
CA ARG A 394 -14.78 -13.77 -24.07
C ARG A 394 -16.02 -14.43 -23.49
N SER A 395 -17.12 -13.68 -23.47
CA SER A 395 -18.47 -14.23 -23.27
C SER A 395 -19.27 -14.21 -24.58
N THR A 396 -20.15 -15.18 -24.76
CA THR A 396 -21.14 -15.14 -25.85
C THR A 396 -22.23 -14.11 -25.56
N SER A 397 -23.11 -13.85 -26.55
CA SER A 397 -24.31 -13.03 -26.35
C SER A 397 -25.28 -13.59 -25.30
N ALA A 398 -25.18 -14.87 -24.97
CA ALA A 398 -25.94 -15.53 -23.91
C ALA A 398 -25.19 -15.52 -22.55
N TYR A 399 -24.11 -14.73 -22.42
CA TYR A 399 -23.25 -14.64 -21.24
C TYR A 399 -22.52 -15.94 -20.86
N GLU A 400 -22.39 -16.89 -21.79
CA GLU A 400 -21.56 -18.09 -21.60
C GLU A 400 -20.08 -17.70 -21.66
N PRO A 401 -19.27 -17.96 -20.61
CA PRO A 401 -17.84 -17.71 -20.64
C PRO A 401 -17.10 -18.78 -21.47
N LEU A 402 -16.29 -18.34 -22.43
CA LEU A 402 -15.50 -19.18 -23.31
C LEU A 402 -14.01 -19.10 -22.93
N TYR A 403 -13.35 -20.26 -22.88
CA TYR A 403 -12.01 -20.39 -22.34
C TYR A 403 -11.03 -20.94 -23.35
N ASP A 404 -9.79 -20.48 -23.27
CA ASP A 404 -8.63 -21.14 -23.84
C ASP A 404 -7.88 -21.93 -22.76
N VAL A 405 -6.98 -22.83 -23.15
CA VAL A 405 -6.05 -23.50 -22.26
C VAL A 405 -4.65 -22.97 -22.54
N CYS A 406 -4.04 -22.31 -21.55
CA CYS A 406 -2.77 -21.60 -21.72
C CYS A 406 -1.75 -22.04 -20.66
N PRO A 407 -0.44 -22.05 -20.99
CA PRO A 407 0.61 -22.07 -19.99
C PRO A 407 0.68 -20.72 -19.25
N VAL A 408 0.89 -20.79 -17.94
CA VAL A 408 0.88 -19.66 -17.01
C VAL A 408 2.09 -19.78 -16.10
N LEU A 409 2.94 -18.75 -16.05
CA LEU A 409 3.98 -18.64 -15.03
C LEU A 409 3.38 -18.08 -13.75
N VAL A 410 3.61 -18.75 -12.63
CA VAL A 410 3.36 -18.19 -11.29
C VAL A 410 4.68 -17.62 -10.76
N THR A 411 4.73 -16.31 -10.53
CA THR A 411 5.95 -15.61 -10.08
C THR A 411 6.20 -15.81 -8.58
N ARG A 412 7.36 -15.34 -8.09
CA ARG A 412 7.71 -15.31 -6.66
C ARG A 412 6.75 -14.49 -5.82
N GLN A 413 6.12 -13.48 -6.42
CA GLN A 413 5.07 -12.68 -5.78
C GLN A 413 3.68 -13.32 -5.89
N GLY A 414 3.54 -14.48 -6.56
CA GLY A 414 2.27 -15.15 -6.81
C GLY A 414 1.43 -14.54 -7.92
N ASP A 415 2.04 -13.74 -8.81
CA ASP A 415 1.39 -13.19 -10.00
C ASP A 415 1.27 -14.26 -11.08
N ARG A 416 0.22 -14.18 -11.91
CA ARG A 416 0.03 -15.10 -13.03
C ARG A 416 0.35 -14.42 -14.35
N ILE A 417 1.42 -14.85 -15.00
CA ILE A 417 1.80 -14.38 -16.34
C ILE A 417 1.31 -15.41 -17.36
N ILE A 418 0.28 -15.05 -18.11
CA ILE A 418 -0.42 -15.92 -19.05
C ILE A 418 0.23 -15.80 -20.42
N PHE A 419 0.76 -16.90 -20.94
CA PHE A 419 1.30 -16.97 -22.29
C PHE A 419 0.20 -17.44 -23.25
N LYS A 420 -0.37 -16.50 -24.02
CA LYS A 420 -1.44 -16.80 -24.98
C LYS A 420 -0.96 -16.67 -26.42
N THR A 421 -1.71 -17.30 -27.33
CA THR A 421 -1.53 -17.13 -28.77
C THR A 421 -2.47 -16.06 -29.33
N SER A 422 -2.01 -15.34 -30.36
CA SER A 422 -2.85 -14.44 -31.16
C SER A 422 -3.78 -15.18 -32.14
N GLN A 423 -3.70 -16.51 -32.23
CA GLN A 423 -4.55 -17.31 -33.09
C GLN A 423 -6.03 -17.12 -32.73
N VAL A 424 -6.83 -16.74 -33.72
CA VAL A 424 -8.29 -16.62 -33.58
C VAL A 424 -8.90 -18.02 -33.47
N LYS A 425 -9.71 -18.21 -32.42
CA LYS A 425 -10.40 -19.48 -32.11
C LYS A 425 -11.91 -19.28 -32.18
N THR A 426 -12.62 -20.26 -32.73
CA THR A 426 -14.09 -20.22 -32.81
C THR A 426 -14.75 -20.45 -31.45
N ASP A 427 -16.02 -20.06 -31.30
CA ASP A 427 -16.75 -20.29 -30.05
C ASP A 427 -16.85 -21.80 -29.72
N ASP A 428 -17.05 -22.64 -30.74
CA ASP A 428 -17.13 -24.10 -30.57
C ASP A 428 -15.80 -24.71 -30.12
N GLU A 429 -14.67 -24.21 -30.63
CA GLU A 429 -13.35 -24.61 -30.16
C GLU A 429 -13.12 -24.23 -28.70
N LEU A 430 -13.44 -23.00 -28.33
CA LEU A 430 -13.24 -22.53 -26.96
C LEU A 430 -14.19 -23.23 -25.97
N ARG A 431 -15.42 -23.51 -26.39
CA ARG A 431 -16.41 -24.22 -25.56
C ARG A 431 -15.93 -25.61 -25.18
N LYS A 432 -15.28 -26.33 -26.10
CA LYS A 432 -14.71 -27.67 -25.87
C LYS A 432 -13.70 -27.67 -24.72
N ASN A 433 -12.97 -26.58 -24.50
CA ASN A 433 -11.97 -26.49 -23.43
C ASN A 433 -12.58 -26.58 -22.02
N SER A 434 -13.89 -26.43 -21.85
CA SER A 434 -14.56 -26.68 -20.56
C SER A 434 -14.58 -28.17 -20.18
N ASN A 435 -14.42 -29.09 -21.15
CA ASN A 435 -14.30 -30.53 -20.90
C ASN A 435 -12.90 -30.88 -20.35
N ALA A 436 -12.83 -31.90 -19.49
CA ALA A 436 -11.58 -32.32 -18.85
C ALA A 436 -10.61 -33.03 -19.80
N GLU A 437 -11.10 -33.90 -20.69
CA GLU A 437 -10.28 -34.61 -21.67
C GLU A 437 -9.69 -33.64 -22.70
N GLN A 438 -10.49 -32.67 -23.16
CA GLN A 438 -10.00 -31.62 -24.06
C GLN A 438 -8.91 -30.76 -23.40
N PHE A 439 -9.06 -30.48 -22.11
CA PHE A 439 -8.02 -29.80 -21.35
C PHE A 439 -6.74 -30.63 -21.28
N ASP A 440 -6.84 -31.94 -20.99
CA ASP A 440 -5.68 -32.84 -20.90
C ASP A 440 -4.94 -32.96 -22.24
N LEU A 441 -5.67 -33.06 -23.35
CA LEU A 441 -5.09 -33.04 -24.71
C LEU A 441 -4.34 -31.73 -24.99
N LYS A 442 -4.89 -30.58 -24.59
CA LYS A 442 -4.22 -29.28 -24.75
C LYS A 442 -3.00 -29.15 -23.85
N HIS A 443 -3.09 -29.63 -22.61
CA HIS A 443 -1.97 -29.65 -21.68
C HIS A 443 -0.81 -30.49 -22.21
N GLN A 444 -1.09 -31.69 -22.73
CA GLN A 444 -0.08 -32.55 -23.35
C GLN A 444 0.57 -31.88 -24.56
N ALA A 445 -0.22 -31.24 -25.44
CA ALA A 445 0.32 -30.50 -26.58
C ALA A 445 1.20 -29.30 -26.19
N ILE A 446 0.96 -28.70 -25.01
CA ILE A 446 1.80 -27.64 -24.44
C ILE A 446 3.09 -28.23 -23.86
N LEU A 447 3.02 -29.37 -23.16
CA LEU A 447 4.18 -30.08 -22.62
C LEU A 447 5.17 -30.50 -23.72
N GLU A 448 4.67 -30.91 -24.90
CA GLU A 448 5.49 -31.30 -26.05
C GLU A 448 6.21 -30.09 -26.70
N GLN A 449 5.79 -28.86 -26.40
CA GLN A 449 6.36 -27.61 -26.93
C GLN A 449 7.26 -26.92 -25.90
N THR A 450 8.23 -27.66 -25.36
CA THR A 450 9.13 -27.19 -24.29
C THR A 450 9.84 -25.87 -24.62
N ASP A 451 10.24 -25.66 -25.87
CA ASP A 451 10.93 -24.45 -26.32
C ASP A 451 10.05 -23.19 -26.24
N LYS A 452 8.73 -23.36 -26.20
CA LYS A 452 7.75 -22.27 -26.05
C LYS A 452 7.34 -22.01 -24.61
N LEU A 453 7.81 -22.83 -23.66
CA LEU A 453 7.60 -22.58 -22.24
C LEU A 453 8.59 -21.53 -21.75
N PHE A 454 8.19 -20.73 -20.77
CA PHE A 454 9.07 -19.76 -20.12
C PHE A 454 10.29 -20.44 -19.51
N SER A 455 10.10 -21.54 -18.77
CA SER A 455 11.16 -22.38 -18.25
C SER A 455 10.64 -23.80 -18.04
N VAL A 456 11.40 -24.79 -18.50
CA VAL A 456 11.15 -26.22 -18.21
C VAL A 456 11.67 -26.61 -16.84
N GLU A 457 12.70 -25.93 -16.36
CA GLU A 457 13.41 -26.24 -15.11
C GLU A 457 12.54 -25.99 -13.87
N ILE A 458 11.55 -25.09 -13.96
CA ILE A 458 10.63 -24.80 -12.85
C ILE A 458 9.41 -25.71 -12.80
N GLY A 459 9.28 -26.63 -13.76
CA GLY A 459 8.15 -27.55 -13.88
C GLY A 459 6.90 -26.94 -14.51
N LEU A 460 5.98 -27.82 -14.93
CA LEU A 460 4.67 -27.51 -15.49
C LEU A 460 3.63 -28.53 -15.02
N GLU A 461 2.57 -28.05 -14.37
CA GLU A 461 1.49 -28.88 -13.82
C GLU A 461 0.09 -28.51 -14.36
N PRO A 462 -0.82 -29.47 -14.54
CA PRO A 462 -2.19 -29.19 -14.98
C PRO A 462 -3.06 -28.66 -13.85
N ASN A 463 -3.52 -27.41 -13.94
CA ASN A 463 -4.49 -26.85 -12.99
C ASN A 463 -5.92 -26.90 -13.57
N LYS A 464 -6.54 -28.08 -13.51
CA LYS A 464 -7.89 -28.33 -14.05
C LYS A 464 -8.99 -27.52 -13.34
N LYS A 465 -8.73 -26.95 -12.16
CA LYS A 465 -9.71 -26.16 -11.39
C LYS A 465 -9.62 -24.67 -11.71
N ALA A 466 -8.44 -24.18 -12.07
CA ALA A 466 -8.24 -22.76 -12.36
C ALA A 466 -9.05 -22.30 -13.59
N ARG A 467 -9.83 -21.24 -13.38
CA ARG A 467 -10.50 -20.45 -14.41
C ARG A 467 -10.11 -18.99 -14.21
N LEU A 468 -9.10 -18.57 -14.96
CA LEU A 468 -8.53 -17.23 -14.88
C LEU A 468 -9.32 -16.29 -15.78
N ASN A 469 -9.57 -15.08 -15.30
CA ASN A 469 -10.08 -13.99 -16.13
C ASN A 469 -9.10 -12.82 -16.01
N PRO A 470 -8.30 -12.53 -17.05
CA PRO A 470 -7.31 -11.46 -17.02
C PRO A 470 -7.88 -10.05 -16.78
N MET A 471 -9.19 -9.88 -16.96
CA MET A 471 -9.88 -8.62 -16.66
C MET A 471 -10.17 -8.45 -15.16
N LEU A 472 -10.10 -9.53 -14.37
CA LEU A 472 -10.24 -9.47 -12.93
C LEU A 472 -8.90 -9.18 -12.27
N ARG A 473 -8.96 -8.51 -11.12
CA ARG A 473 -7.79 -8.14 -10.32
C ARG A 473 -7.32 -9.26 -9.38
N ASN A 474 -8.16 -10.27 -9.13
CA ASN A 474 -7.85 -11.39 -8.24
C ASN A 474 -8.24 -12.74 -8.90
N PRO A 475 -7.29 -13.65 -9.17
CA PRO A 475 -5.84 -13.45 -9.00
C PRO A 475 -5.29 -12.44 -10.02
N LEU A 476 -4.19 -11.77 -9.67
CA LEU A 476 -3.50 -10.84 -10.57
C LEU A 476 -2.98 -11.58 -11.79
N CYS A 477 -3.43 -11.17 -12.98
CA CYS A 477 -3.04 -11.76 -14.25
C CYS A 477 -2.45 -10.73 -15.21
N ILE A 478 -1.34 -11.07 -15.88
CA ILE A 478 -0.78 -10.30 -17.00
C ILE A 478 -0.68 -11.21 -18.21
N GLU A 479 -1.11 -10.72 -19.37
CA GLU A 479 -1.03 -11.47 -20.63
C GLU A 479 0.24 -11.13 -21.41
N VAL A 480 0.90 -12.17 -21.93
CA VAL A 480 2.01 -12.09 -22.90
C VAL A 480 1.58 -12.86 -24.15
N VAL A 481 1.59 -12.18 -25.30
CA VAL A 481 1.06 -12.73 -26.56
C VAL A 481 2.19 -13.21 -27.46
N ASP A 482 2.07 -14.44 -27.94
CA ASP A 482 3.03 -15.09 -28.84
C ASP A 482 4.46 -15.03 -28.31
N PHE A 483 4.66 -15.58 -27.10
CA PHE A 483 5.97 -15.67 -26.48
C PHE A 483 6.91 -16.55 -27.30
N ASP A 484 8.10 -16.01 -27.61
CA ASP A 484 9.18 -16.70 -28.31
C ASP A 484 10.52 -16.22 -27.72
N LYS A 485 11.25 -17.14 -27.11
CA LYS A 485 12.54 -16.90 -26.45
C LYS A 485 13.62 -16.33 -27.36
N SER A 486 13.58 -16.64 -28.65
CA SER A 486 14.60 -16.25 -29.63
C SER A 486 14.52 -14.77 -30.04
N GLU A 487 13.39 -14.11 -29.76
CA GLU A 487 13.15 -12.72 -30.15
C GLU A 487 13.54 -11.70 -29.07
N TYR A 488 14.13 -12.15 -27.96
CA TYR A 488 14.51 -11.30 -26.84
C TYR A 488 15.95 -10.80 -26.94
N TYR A 489 16.21 -9.70 -26.26
CA TYR A 489 17.52 -9.15 -25.98
C TYR A 489 17.66 -8.97 -24.46
N ARG A 490 18.91 -8.89 -24.00
CA ARG A 490 19.19 -8.59 -22.60
C ARG A 490 19.87 -7.22 -22.44
N TYR A 491 19.65 -6.56 -21.32
CA TYR A 491 20.23 -5.26 -21.00
C TYR A 491 20.33 -5.08 -19.48
N TYR A 492 21.58 -5.03 -19.01
CA TYR A 492 21.89 -4.68 -17.64
C TYR A 492 21.89 -3.17 -17.44
N ASN A 493 21.08 -2.68 -16.50
CA ASN A 493 21.09 -1.27 -16.12
C ASN A 493 21.85 -1.05 -14.80
N ALA A 494 23.14 -0.71 -14.90
CA ALA A 494 24.01 -0.47 -13.75
C ALA A 494 23.52 0.64 -12.79
N SER A 495 22.63 1.55 -13.23
CA SER A 495 22.10 2.60 -12.34
C SER A 495 21.17 2.04 -11.26
N ASN A 496 20.44 0.96 -11.57
CA ASN A 496 19.48 0.34 -10.66
C ASN A 496 19.78 -1.14 -10.35
N SER A 497 20.85 -1.70 -10.93
CA SER A 497 21.24 -3.10 -10.78
C SER A 497 20.13 -4.08 -11.17
N VAL A 498 19.41 -3.77 -12.25
CA VAL A 498 18.34 -4.61 -12.79
C VAL A 498 18.70 -5.06 -14.20
N GLU A 499 18.55 -6.37 -14.44
CA GLU A 499 18.60 -6.95 -15.78
C GLU A 499 17.22 -6.88 -16.43
N TYR A 500 17.16 -6.42 -17.68
CA TYR A 500 15.94 -6.39 -18.48
C TYR A 500 16.05 -7.34 -19.68
N VAL A 501 15.22 -8.37 -19.68
CA VAL A 501 15.09 -9.33 -20.80
C VAL A 501 13.86 -8.94 -21.62
N TYR A 502 14.07 -8.28 -22.76
CA TYR A 502 13.01 -7.58 -23.50
C TYR A 502 12.85 -8.02 -24.96
N ASN A 503 11.60 -8.07 -25.43
CA ASN A 503 11.25 -8.32 -26.82
C ASN A 503 10.80 -6.99 -27.50
N PRO A 504 11.57 -6.45 -28.45
CA PRO A 504 11.27 -5.18 -29.07
C PRO A 504 10.08 -5.20 -30.05
N LYS A 505 9.69 -6.38 -30.56
CA LYS A 505 8.53 -6.55 -31.43
C LYS A 505 7.23 -6.57 -30.62
N LYS A 506 7.22 -7.36 -29.55
CA LYS A 506 6.05 -7.58 -28.68
C LYS A 506 5.90 -6.56 -27.56
N LYS A 507 6.91 -5.71 -27.34
CA LYS A 507 6.90 -4.65 -26.32
C LYS A 507 6.64 -5.18 -24.90
N VAL A 508 7.30 -6.29 -24.57
CA VAL A 508 7.28 -6.91 -23.24
C VAL A 508 8.72 -7.04 -22.73
N ALA A 509 8.90 -6.91 -21.42
CA ALA A 509 10.18 -7.17 -20.77
C ALA A 509 9.96 -7.94 -19.46
N PHE A 510 10.86 -8.87 -19.16
CA PHE A 510 11.01 -9.42 -17.83
C PHE A 510 12.17 -8.70 -17.14
N SER A 511 12.08 -8.50 -15.84
CA SER A 511 13.08 -7.79 -15.06
C SER A 511 13.38 -8.50 -13.75
N TYR A 512 14.64 -8.47 -13.35
CA TYR A 512 15.07 -9.00 -12.06
C TYR A 512 16.31 -8.24 -11.56
N TYR A 513 16.42 -8.11 -10.23
CA TYR A 513 17.57 -7.51 -9.59
C TYR A 513 18.79 -8.46 -9.68
N VAL A 514 19.96 -7.88 -9.96
CA VAL A 514 21.24 -8.57 -9.96
C VAL A 514 22.01 -8.11 -8.73
N ASP A 515 22.24 -9.00 -7.78
CA ASP A 515 23.01 -8.66 -6.58
C ASP A 515 24.50 -8.67 -6.88
N GLU A 516 25.08 -7.49 -7.08
CA GLU A 516 26.51 -7.32 -7.39
C GLU A 516 27.43 -7.80 -6.25
N ASP A 517 26.91 -7.89 -5.02
CA ASP A 517 27.65 -8.30 -3.82
C ASP A 517 27.56 -9.82 -3.53
N GLU A 518 26.87 -10.61 -4.37
CA GLU A 518 26.70 -12.08 -4.29
C GLU A 518 26.12 -12.63 -2.96
N ASP A 519 25.58 -11.78 -2.09
CA ASP A 519 25.02 -12.19 -0.79
C ASP A 519 23.65 -12.91 -0.89
N GLU A 520 22.98 -12.83 -2.03
CA GLU A 520 21.64 -13.38 -2.26
C GLU A 520 21.57 -14.15 -3.60
N GLY A 521 20.81 -15.24 -3.64
CA GLY A 521 20.76 -16.13 -4.80
C GLY A 521 20.22 -15.44 -6.05
N ASP A 522 20.80 -15.76 -7.22
CA ASP A 522 20.42 -15.20 -8.51
C ASP A 522 18.95 -15.52 -8.85
N ILE A 523 18.16 -14.47 -9.07
CA ILE A 523 16.74 -14.60 -9.43
C ILE A 523 16.60 -15.38 -10.73
N ALA A 524 17.51 -15.22 -11.70
CA ALA A 524 17.45 -15.99 -12.95
C ALA A 524 17.60 -17.50 -12.70
N GLU A 525 18.41 -17.92 -11.73
CA GLU A 525 18.56 -19.32 -11.34
C GLU A 525 17.30 -19.84 -10.64
N VAL A 526 16.65 -19.05 -9.79
CA VAL A 526 15.38 -19.44 -9.13
C VAL A 526 14.30 -19.78 -10.16
N TYR A 527 14.30 -19.07 -11.30
CA TYR A 527 13.42 -19.32 -12.44
C TYR A 527 13.99 -20.31 -13.46
N GLY A 528 15.20 -20.82 -13.26
CA GLY A 528 15.88 -21.73 -14.19
C GLY A 528 15.98 -21.15 -15.61
N ILE A 529 16.27 -19.85 -15.71
CA ILE A 529 16.37 -19.13 -16.99
C ILE A 529 17.78 -18.62 -17.29
N SER A 530 18.77 -18.78 -16.40
CA SER A 530 20.12 -18.25 -16.59
C SER A 530 20.72 -18.62 -17.94
N SER A 531 20.70 -19.91 -18.32
CA SER A 531 21.20 -20.36 -19.63
C SER A 531 20.49 -19.71 -20.82
N TRP A 532 19.18 -19.45 -20.72
CA TRP A 532 18.45 -18.73 -21.76
C TRP A 532 18.91 -17.28 -21.81
N VAL A 533 18.93 -16.58 -20.68
CA VAL A 533 19.31 -15.17 -20.61
C VAL A 533 20.76 -14.95 -21.06
N ASP A 534 21.68 -15.83 -20.70
CA ASP A 534 23.10 -15.77 -21.12
C ASP A 534 23.31 -16.02 -22.61
N SER A 535 22.41 -16.75 -23.25
CA SER A 535 22.44 -16.96 -24.70
C SER A 535 21.93 -15.74 -25.50
N LEU A 536 21.25 -14.79 -24.86
CA LEU A 536 20.64 -13.66 -25.55
C LEU A 536 21.68 -12.60 -25.95
N PRO A 537 21.53 -11.98 -27.13
CA PRO A 537 22.35 -10.84 -27.50
C PRO A 537 22.10 -9.65 -26.56
N GLU A 538 23.20 -9.05 -26.09
CA GLU A 538 23.13 -7.80 -25.32
C GLU A 538 22.79 -6.64 -26.26
N LYS A 539 21.79 -5.84 -25.88
CA LYS A 539 21.41 -4.66 -26.64
C LYS A 539 20.89 -3.56 -25.73
N LYS A 540 21.70 -2.51 -25.59
CA LYS A 540 21.34 -1.32 -24.81
C LYS A 540 20.04 -0.69 -25.29
N ILE A 541 19.19 -0.33 -24.33
CA ILE A 541 17.95 0.42 -24.52
C ILE A 541 17.84 1.48 -23.43
N ALA A 542 17.31 2.66 -23.77
CA ALA A 542 17.09 3.68 -22.76
C ALA A 542 15.98 3.23 -21.79
N ILE A 543 16.20 3.38 -20.47
CA ILE A 543 15.21 3.01 -19.45
C ILE A 543 13.87 3.74 -19.66
N GLY A 544 13.92 5.00 -20.14
CA GLY A 544 12.72 5.74 -20.50
C GLY A 544 11.94 5.13 -21.67
N THR A 545 12.59 4.41 -22.58
CA THR A 545 11.92 3.68 -23.66
C THR A 545 11.23 2.42 -23.11
N LEU A 546 11.91 1.65 -22.25
CA LEU A 546 11.30 0.50 -21.58
C LEU A 546 10.07 0.94 -20.76
N ALA A 547 10.23 1.92 -19.89
CA ALA A 547 9.16 2.38 -19.00
C ALA A 547 7.96 3.01 -19.72
N ASN A 548 8.14 3.62 -20.90
CA ASN A 548 7.07 4.25 -21.66
C ASN A 548 6.33 3.29 -22.59
N TYR A 549 7.04 2.31 -23.16
CA TYR A 549 6.54 1.58 -24.32
C TYR A 549 6.49 0.08 -24.13
N TYR A 550 6.97 -0.46 -23.00
CA TYR A 550 6.98 -1.89 -22.72
C TYR A 550 6.10 -2.22 -21.52
N THR A 551 5.47 -3.39 -21.56
CA THR A 551 4.97 -4.02 -20.34
C THR A 551 6.14 -4.73 -19.65
N ILE A 552 6.63 -4.13 -18.56
CA ILE A 552 7.71 -4.71 -17.74
C ILE A 552 7.07 -5.61 -16.68
N ILE A 553 7.60 -6.82 -16.52
CA ILE A 553 7.14 -7.83 -15.56
C ILE A 553 8.32 -8.13 -14.63
N GLY A 554 8.15 -7.89 -13.33
CA GLY A 554 9.14 -8.24 -12.31
C GLY A 554 9.06 -9.72 -11.93
N LEU A 555 10.21 -10.39 -11.86
CA LEU A 555 10.36 -11.79 -11.47
C LEU A 555 10.66 -11.95 -9.98
#